data_AF-R9KQ15-F1
#
_entry.id   AF-R9KQ15-F1
#
_cell.length_a   1.000
_cell.length_b   1.000
_cell.length_c   1.000
_cell.angle_alpha   90.00
_cell.angle_beta   90.00
_cell.angle_gamma   90.00
#
_symmetry.space_group_name_H-M   'P 1'
#
loop_
_entity.id
_entity.type
_entity.pdbx_description
1 polymer ?
#
loop_
_entity_poly.entity_id
_entity_poly.type
_entity_poly.pdbx_seq_one_letter_code
_entity_poly.pdbx_strand_id
1 'polypeptide(L)' 'MAEIKSEHTKDMTAEEREELRARVESMTPEELRQFRNSMDADSMGFFGEESV' A
#
# COMPACT_ATOMS: atom_id res chain seq x y z
N MET A 1 -8.54 17.66 -2.28
CA MET A 1 -8.90 16.33 -1.78
C MET A 1 -7.68 15.83 -1.02
N ALA A 2 -7.80 15.54 0.27
CA ALA A 2 -6.70 14.90 0.99
C ALA A 2 -6.44 13.53 0.36
N GLU A 3 -5.19 13.24 0.02
CA GLU A 3 -4.84 11.93 -0.54
C GLU A 3 -4.91 10.88 0.57
N ILE A 4 -5.85 9.94 0.46
CA ILE A 4 -5.88 8.76 1.32
C ILE A 4 -4.69 7.87 0.93
N LYS A 5 -3.77 7.66 1.86
CA LYS A 5 -2.62 6.76 1.72
C LYS A 5 -2.85 5.53 2.59
N SER A 6 -2.18 4.42 2.32
CA SER A 6 -2.13 3.33 3.31
C SER A 6 -1.17 3.72 4.43
N GLU A 7 -1.43 3.28 5.67
CA GLU A 7 -0.52 3.38 6.82
C GLU A 7 0.91 2.94 6.47
N HIS A 8 1.06 1.91 5.62
CA HIS A 8 2.36 1.40 5.17
C HIS A 8 3.08 2.28 4.14
N THR A 9 2.35 3.19 3.50
CA THR A 9 2.86 4.01 2.38
C THR A 9 2.86 5.51 2.69
N LYS A 10 2.50 5.90 3.92
CA LYS A 10 2.33 7.32 4.31
C LYS A 10 3.66 8.08 4.33
N ASP A 11 4.73 7.41 4.76
CA ASP A 11 6.09 7.94 4.84
C ASP A 11 6.90 7.73 3.54
N MET A 12 6.36 6.98 2.58
CA MET A 12 7.03 6.74 1.30
C MET A 12 6.97 7.97 0.39
N THR A 13 8.07 8.24 -0.28
CA THR A 13 8.15 9.23 -1.36
C THR A 13 7.33 8.79 -2.57
N ALA A 14 7.06 9.70 -3.50
CA ALA A 14 6.33 9.38 -4.73
C ALA A 14 7.05 8.30 -5.55
N GLU A 15 8.38 8.36 -5.62
CA GLU A 15 9.23 7.39 -6.33
C GLU A 15 9.15 6.00 -5.68
N GLU A 16 9.24 5.91 -4.35
CA GLU A 16 9.12 4.62 -3.63
C GLU A 16 7.73 4.00 -3.78
N ARG A 17 6.67 4.83 -3.81
CA ARG A 17 5.31 4.35 -4.06
C ARG A 17 5.14 3.83 -5.49
N GLU A 18 5.76 4.49 -6.46
CA GLU A 18 5.73 4.06 -7.85
C GLU A 18 6.51 2.76 -8.05
N GLU A 19 7.69 2.62 -7.42
CA GLU A 19 8.47 1.38 -7.43
C GLU A 19 7.68 0.22 -6.79
N LEU A 20 7.06 0.45 -5.63
CA LEU A 20 6.24 -0.55 -4.96
C LEU A 20 5.04 -0.96 -5.82
N ARG A 21 4.42 0.01 -6.50
CA ARG A 21 3.32 -0.25 -7.43
C ARG A 21 3.77 -1.08 -8.63
N ALA A 22 4.89 -0.73 -9.25
CA ALA A 22 5.46 -1.50 -10.36
C ALA A 22 5.83 -2.93 -9.94
N ARG A 23 6.40 -3.08 -8.73
CA ARG A 23 6.72 -4.39 -8.15
C ARG A 23 5.46 -5.24 -7.95
N VAL A 24 4.41 -4.67 -7.37
CA VAL A 24 3.13 -5.36 -7.16
C VAL A 24 2.43 -5.69 -8.48
N GLU A 25 2.47 -4.80 -9.47
CA GLU A 25 1.92 -5.04 -10.82
C GLU A 25 2.66 -6.16 -11.56
N SER A 26 3.95 -6.35 -11.28
CA SER A 26 4.75 -7.43 -11.87
C SER A 26 4.68 -8.77 -11.11
N MET A 27 4.00 -8.83 -9.95
CA MET A 27 3.87 -10.05 -9.16
C MET A 27 2.82 -11.01 -9.75
N THR A 28 3.07 -12.30 -9.62
CA THR A 28 2.08 -13.33 -9.97
C THR A 28 0.95 -13.39 -8.93
N PRO A 29 -0.21 -14.00 -9.26
CA PRO A 29 -1.32 -14.14 -8.32
C PRO A 29 -0.95 -14.86 -7.00
N GLU A 30 -0.01 -15.80 -7.06
CA GLU A 30 0.48 -16.52 -5.88
C GLU A 30 1.34 -15.62 -5.00
N GLU A 31 2.25 -14.85 -5.60
CA GLU A 31 3.06 -13.86 -4.90
C GLU A 31 2.21 -12.74 -4.31
N LEU A 32 1.17 -12.29 -5.01
CA LEU A 32 0.20 -11.31 -4.49
C LEU A 32 -0.53 -11.83 -3.26
N ARG A 33 -0.91 -13.12 -3.24
CA ARG A 33 -1.51 -13.74 -2.05
C ARG A 33 -0.53 -13.80 -0.89
N GLN A 34 0.70 -14.21 -1.14
CA GLN A 34 1.74 -14.24 -0.10
C GLN A 34 2.04 -12.83 0.43
N PHE A 35 2.15 -11.85 -0.46
CA PHE A 35 2.37 -10.45 -0.12
C PHE A 35 1.24 -9.93 0.78
N ARG A 36 -0.02 -10.16 0.40
CA ARG A 36 -1.18 -9.79 1.22
C ARG A 36 -1.18 -10.49 2.58
N ASN A 37 -0.83 -11.78 2.62
CA ASN A 37 -0.79 -12.55 3.87
C ASN A 37 0.41 -12.18 4.76
N SER A 38 1.46 -11.59 4.20
CA SER A 38 2.62 -11.11 4.96
C SER A 38 2.34 -9.78 5.67
N MET A 39 1.30 -9.07 5.25
CA MET A 39 0.87 -7.84 5.89
C MET A 39 -0.01 -8.15 7.10
N ASP A 40 0.33 -7.53 8.22
CA ASP A 40 -0.40 -7.67 9.47
C ASP A 40 -1.76 -6.96 9.37
N ALA A 41 -2.85 -7.71 9.56
CA ALA A 41 -4.20 -7.21 9.37
C ALA A 41 -4.56 -6.09 10.37
N ASP A 42 -3.99 -6.13 11.58
CA ASP A 42 -4.17 -5.11 12.60
C ASP A 42 -3.45 -3.80 12.22
N SER A 43 -2.46 -3.88 11.34
CA SER A 43 -1.69 -2.75 10.80
C SER A 43 -2.21 -2.26 9.43
N MET A 44 -3.22 -2.91 8.85
CA MET A 44 -3.85 -2.48 7.60
C MET A 44 -4.82 -1.32 7.84
N GLY A 45 -4.28 -0.10 7.87
CA GLY A 45 -5.05 1.14 7.96
C GLY A 45 -4.84 2.07 6.77
N PHE A 46 -5.68 3.11 6.72
CA PHE A 46 -5.52 4.24 5.81
C PHE A 46 -5.14 5.49 6.61
N PHE A 47 -4.14 6.21 6.13
CA PHE A 47 -3.69 7.49 6.64
C PHE A 47 -4.20 8.61 5.72
N GLY A 48 -5.00 9.52 6.27
CA GLY A 48 -5.56 10.65 5.55
C GLY A 48 -6.92 11.04 6.11
N GLU A 49 -7.35 12.27 5.81
CA GLU A 49 -8.67 12.76 6.23
C GLU A 49 -9.72 12.26 5.23
N GLU A 50 -10.66 11.44 5.71
CA GLU A 50 -11.86 11.11 4.95
C GLU A 50 -12.67 12.41 4.81
N SER A 51 -12.76 12.99 3.61
CA SER A 51 -13.64 14.14 3.39
C SER A 51 -15.09 13.66 3.57
N VAL A 52 -15.70 14.05 4.70
CA VAL A 52 -17.13 13.93 4.98
C VAL A 52 -17.96 14.85 4.08
#